data_AF-A0A0A9A9D5-F1
#
_entry.id   AF-A0A0A9A9D5-F1
#
_cell.length_a   1.000
_cell.length_b   1.000
_cell.length_c   1.000
_cell.angle_alpha   90.00
_cell.angle_beta   90.00
_cell.angle_gamma   90.00
#
_symmetry.space_group_name_H-M   'P 1'
#
loop_
_entity.id
_entity.type
_entity.pdbx_description
1 polymer ?
#
loop_
_entity_poly.entity_id
_entity_poly.type
_entity_poly.pdbx_seq_one_letter_code
_entity_poly.pdbx_strand_id
1 'polypeptide(L)'
;MWILKLQEEIVQHDPEYAQGKYTDKLLDPSELVEMCLKRDRELSLKAFEVFSSTSSSFRSSNRALLEACWMNAANQDDWVKLSQASTSEGWSDEVIQESLQGTVLFNASRLCYCPDGVVYDGKFEDVLPLKKEDVHLRGLESECFSVEEVLMQHKDFPDAGKLMMTAVIMGKELSYTVAEPVDMDS
;
A
#
# COMPACT_ATOMS: atom_id res chain seq x y z
N MET A 1 -17.09 13.23 4.49
CA MET A 1 -16.20 14.37 4.80
C MET A 1 -14.71 14.01 4.75
N TRP A 2 -14.33 12.72 4.81
CA TRP A 2 -12.93 12.25 4.75
C TRP A 2 -12.19 12.60 3.45
N ILE A 3 -12.83 12.42 2.29
CA ILE A 3 -12.22 12.63 0.97
C ILE A 3 -11.79 14.10 0.72
N LEU A 4 -12.49 15.07 1.31
CA LEU A 4 -12.15 16.49 1.15
C LEU A 4 -10.86 16.85 1.89
N LYS A 5 -10.70 16.31 3.11
CA LYS A 5 -9.48 16.45 3.88
C LYS A 5 -8.31 15.77 3.17
N LEU A 6 -8.53 14.57 2.64
CA LEU A 6 -7.52 13.84 1.88
C LEU A 6 -7.10 14.59 0.62
N GLN A 7 -8.06 15.18 -0.12
CA GLN A 7 -7.74 16.05 -1.25
C GLN A 7 -6.86 17.21 -0.80
N GLU A 8 -7.24 17.93 0.26
CA GLU A 8 -6.47 19.07 0.79
C GLU A 8 -5.03 18.68 1.11
N GLU A 9 -4.84 17.55 1.80
CA GLU A 9 -3.52 17.01 2.12
C GLU A 9 -2.73 16.63 0.86
N ILE A 10 -3.35 16.08 -0.19
CA ILE A 10 -2.66 15.73 -1.44
C ILE A 10 -2.25 16.99 -2.21
N VAL A 11 -3.16 17.94 -2.37
CA VAL A 11 -2.90 19.14 -3.18
C VAL A 11 -1.87 20.06 -2.53
N GLN A 12 -1.74 20.08 -1.20
CA GLN A 12 -0.70 20.87 -0.51
C GLN A 12 0.74 20.53 -0.96
N HIS A 13 0.97 19.34 -1.51
CA HIS A 13 2.27 18.92 -2.05
C HIS A 13 2.47 19.30 -3.52
N ASP A 14 1.46 19.88 -4.19
CA ASP A 14 1.55 20.38 -5.56
C ASP A 14 2.08 21.83 -5.56
N PRO A 15 3.20 22.14 -6.26
CA PRO A 15 3.66 23.51 -6.42
C PRO A 15 2.61 24.48 -6.98
N GLU A 16 1.64 23.99 -7.76
CA GLU A 16 0.54 24.79 -8.31
C GLU A 16 -0.58 25.07 -7.30
N TYR A 17 -0.58 24.40 -6.14
CA TYR A 17 -1.55 24.68 -5.07
C TYR A 17 -1.41 26.10 -4.50
N ALA A 18 -0.17 26.57 -4.33
CA ALA A 18 0.11 27.93 -3.90
C ALA A 18 -0.40 29.00 -4.91
N GLN A 19 -0.74 28.59 -6.13
CA GLN A 19 -1.30 29.44 -7.18
C GLN A 19 -2.85 29.45 -7.18
N GLY A 20 -3.49 28.81 -6.20
CA GLY A 20 -4.95 28.79 -6.06
C GLY A 20 -5.68 27.87 -7.04
N LYS A 21 -4.96 26.96 -7.71
CA LYS A 21 -5.54 26.10 -8.76
C LYS A 21 -6.68 25.19 -8.26
N TYR A 22 -6.65 24.82 -6.98
CA TYR A 22 -7.53 23.81 -6.41
C TYR A 22 -8.47 24.34 -5.31
N THR A 23 -8.51 25.66 -5.05
CA THR A 23 -9.28 26.23 -3.93
C THR A 23 -10.79 26.04 -4.05
N ASP A 24 -11.33 25.90 -5.27
CA ASP A 24 -12.77 25.75 -5.52
C ASP A 24 -13.13 24.52 -6.36
N LYS A 25 -12.16 23.64 -6.66
CA LYS A 25 -12.37 22.45 -7.52
C LYS A 25 -12.29 21.17 -6.69
N LEU A 26 -13.36 20.37 -6.70
CA LEU A 26 -13.30 18.98 -6.29
C LEU A 26 -12.66 18.16 -7.42
N LEU A 27 -11.59 17.44 -7.09
CA LEU A 27 -10.90 16.56 -8.03
C LEU A 27 -11.56 15.19 -8.02
N ASP A 28 -11.57 14.54 -9.18
CA ASP A 28 -11.98 13.16 -9.27
C ASP A 28 -10.97 12.26 -8.51
N PRO A 29 -11.42 11.17 -7.87
CA PRO A 29 -10.51 10.29 -7.13
C PRO A 29 -9.34 9.76 -7.98
N SER A 30 -9.55 9.52 -9.28
CA SER A 30 -8.47 9.13 -10.19
C SER A 30 -7.43 10.25 -10.38
N GLU A 31 -7.86 11.51 -10.48
CA GLU A 31 -6.96 12.67 -10.54
C GLU A 31 -6.10 12.74 -9.26
N LEU A 32 -6.71 12.52 -8.09
CA LEU A 32 -5.99 12.51 -6.80
C LEU A 32 -4.92 11.41 -6.76
N VAL A 33 -5.26 10.20 -7.20
CA VAL A 33 -4.30 9.08 -7.25
C VAL A 33 -3.15 9.37 -8.22
N GLU A 34 -3.43 9.93 -9.40
CA GLU A 34 -2.40 10.30 -10.37
C GLU A 34 -1.45 11.40 -9.83
N MET A 35 -1.97 12.33 -9.03
CA MET A 35 -1.14 13.32 -8.34
C MET A 35 -0.18 12.65 -7.34
N CYS A 36 -0.67 11.65 -6.61
CA CYS A 36 0.13 10.90 -5.65
C CYS A 36 1.29 10.11 -6.30
N LEU A 37 1.06 9.51 -7.48
CA LEU A 37 2.05 8.68 -8.18
C LEU A 37 3.30 9.44 -8.65
N LYS A 38 3.26 10.77 -8.73
CA LYS A 38 4.36 11.59 -9.27
C LYS A 38 5.33 12.09 -8.20
N ARG A 39 5.15 11.66 -6.94
CA ARG A 39 5.67 12.37 -5.76
C ARG A 39 6.28 11.41 -4.73
N ASP A 40 6.58 11.96 -3.56
CA ASP A 40 7.33 11.34 -2.48
C ASP A 40 6.61 10.16 -1.78
N ARG A 41 7.32 9.58 -0.81
CA ARG A 41 6.88 8.48 0.04
C ARG A 41 5.52 8.71 0.70
N GLU A 42 5.27 9.94 1.17
CA GLU A 42 4.05 10.28 1.90
C GLU A 42 2.84 10.23 0.96
N LEU A 43 2.96 10.84 -0.22
CA LEU A 43 1.89 10.80 -1.20
C LEU A 43 1.67 9.39 -1.77
N SER A 44 2.71 8.56 -1.84
CA SER A 44 2.54 7.15 -2.26
C SER A 44 1.53 6.40 -1.38
N LEU A 45 1.48 6.67 -0.07
CA LEU A 45 0.49 6.04 0.82
C LEU A 45 -0.90 6.65 0.66
N LYS A 46 -0.99 7.97 0.46
CA LYS A 46 -2.28 8.65 0.27
C LYS A 46 -3.05 8.12 -0.95
N ALA A 47 -2.37 7.63 -1.99
CA ALA A 47 -3.03 6.97 -3.12
C ALA A 47 -3.92 5.79 -2.69
N PHE A 48 -3.43 4.98 -1.74
CA PHE A 48 -4.19 3.85 -1.21
C PHE A 48 -5.35 4.32 -0.30
N GLU A 49 -5.19 5.43 0.41
CA GLU A 49 -6.28 6.06 1.18
C GLU A 49 -7.41 6.59 0.28
N VAL A 50 -7.07 7.08 -0.92
CA VAL A 50 -8.09 7.43 -1.91
C VAL A 50 -8.83 6.18 -2.33
N PHE A 51 -8.13 5.10 -2.68
CA PHE A 51 -8.79 3.85 -3.06
C PHE A 51 -9.62 3.24 -1.92
N SER A 52 -9.15 3.30 -0.67
CA SER A 52 -9.90 2.77 0.48
C SER A 52 -11.16 3.57 0.79
N SER A 53 -11.21 4.84 0.39
CA SER A 53 -12.39 5.70 0.56
C SER A 53 -13.34 5.73 -0.65
N THR A 54 -13.06 4.96 -1.70
CA THR A 54 -13.88 4.84 -2.92
C THR A 54 -14.62 3.51 -2.98
N SER A 55 -15.64 3.38 -3.85
CA SER A 55 -16.43 2.15 -3.97
C SER A 55 -15.65 0.98 -4.58
N SER A 56 -16.15 -0.24 -4.37
CA SER A 56 -15.63 -1.45 -5.02
C SER A 56 -15.64 -1.34 -6.56
N SER A 57 -16.67 -0.70 -7.13
CA SER A 57 -16.79 -0.45 -8.57
C SER A 57 -15.71 0.50 -9.10
N PHE A 58 -15.36 1.54 -8.33
CA PHE A 58 -14.27 2.44 -8.68
C PHE A 58 -12.95 1.69 -8.68
N ARG A 59 -12.65 0.92 -7.63
CA ARG A 59 -11.43 0.09 -7.56
C ARG A 59 -11.34 -0.88 -8.74
N SER A 60 -12.43 -1.57 -9.05
CA SER A 60 -12.49 -2.51 -10.18
C SER A 60 -12.27 -1.83 -11.54
N SER A 61 -12.79 -0.62 -11.73
CA SER A 61 -12.63 0.12 -12.98
C SER A 61 -11.24 0.76 -13.13
N ASN A 62 -10.50 0.90 -12.03
CA ASN A 62 -9.19 1.57 -11.98
C ASN A 62 -8.07 0.62 -11.54
N ARG A 63 -8.18 -0.68 -11.87
CA ARG A 63 -7.19 -1.72 -11.51
C ARG A 63 -5.77 -1.36 -11.95
N ALA A 64 -5.59 -0.94 -13.20
CA ALA A 64 -4.27 -0.56 -13.71
C ALA A 64 -3.64 0.60 -12.92
N LEU A 65 -4.46 1.53 -12.42
CA LEU A 65 -4.00 2.62 -11.59
C LEU A 65 -3.63 2.14 -10.18
N LEU A 66 -4.39 1.19 -9.62
CA LEU A 66 -4.05 0.53 -8.36
C LEU A 66 -2.76 -0.29 -8.46
N GLU A 67 -2.55 -1.02 -9.56
CA GLU A 67 -1.30 -1.72 -9.87
C GLU A 67 -0.12 -0.73 -9.95
N ALA A 68 -0.32 0.42 -10.60
CA ALA A 68 0.68 1.48 -10.63
C ALA A 68 1.00 2.02 -9.22
N CYS A 69 0.02 2.11 -8.31
CA CYS A 69 0.27 2.47 -6.91
C CYS A 69 1.14 1.44 -6.19
N TRP A 70 0.90 0.14 -6.42
CA TRP A 70 1.74 -0.92 -5.86
C TRP A 70 3.17 -0.87 -6.38
N MET A 71 3.35 -0.66 -7.68
CA MET A 71 4.67 -0.44 -8.26
C MET A 71 5.34 0.81 -7.68
N ASN A 72 4.60 1.92 -7.54
CA ASN A 72 5.12 3.14 -6.94
C ASN A 72 5.54 2.94 -5.48
N ALA A 73 4.75 2.21 -4.69
CA ALA A 73 5.07 1.86 -3.32
C ALA A 73 6.36 1.03 -3.22
N ALA A 74 6.54 0.06 -4.11
CA ALA A 74 7.77 -0.73 -4.19
C ALA A 74 9.00 0.16 -4.48
N ASN A 75 8.85 1.20 -5.32
CA ASN A 75 9.94 2.10 -5.66
C ASN A 75 10.39 3.03 -4.50
N GLN A 76 9.64 3.13 -3.40
CA GLN A 76 9.95 4.07 -2.31
C GLN A 76 10.99 3.58 -1.30
N ASP A 77 11.30 2.28 -1.30
CA ASP A 77 12.22 1.65 -0.36
C ASP A 77 13.44 1.05 -1.09
N ASP A 78 14.61 1.09 -0.45
CA ASP A 78 15.83 0.46 -0.97
C ASP A 78 15.85 -1.02 -0.59
N TRP A 79 15.14 -1.83 -1.37
CA TRP A 79 14.97 -3.25 -1.09
C TRP A 79 16.27 -4.05 -1.17
N VAL A 80 17.19 -3.66 -2.06
CA VAL A 80 18.50 -4.31 -2.17
C VAL A 80 19.29 -4.08 -0.88
N LYS A 81 19.32 -2.84 -0.38
CA LYS A 81 20.00 -2.53 0.88
C LYS A 81 19.37 -3.24 2.08
N LEU A 82 18.04 -3.30 2.16
CA LEU A 82 17.34 -4.04 3.22
C LEU A 82 17.63 -5.55 3.16
N SER A 83 17.61 -6.15 1.97
CA SER A 83 17.91 -7.57 1.75
C SER A 83 19.37 -7.90 2.13
N GLN A 84 20.31 -7.03 1.71
CA GLN A 84 21.72 -7.16 2.06
C GLN A 84 21.95 -7.05 3.57
N ALA A 85 21.40 -6.03 4.23
CA ALA A 85 21.54 -5.83 5.67
C ALA A 85 20.98 -7.03 6.46
N SER A 86 19.77 -7.49 6.10
CA SER A 86 19.15 -8.67 6.70
C SER A 86 20.04 -9.91 6.61
N THR A 87 20.67 -10.13 5.46
CA THR A 87 21.54 -11.29 5.23
C THR A 87 22.91 -11.15 5.90
N SER A 88 23.56 -9.99 5.78
CA SER A 88 24.92 -9.78 6.28
C SER A 88 24.98 -9.68 7.79
N GLU A 89 23.97 -9.08 8.41
CA GLU A 89 23.89 -8.89 9.86
C GLU A 89 23.16 -10.06 10.53
N GLY A 90 22.54 -10.95 9.75
CA GLY A 90 21.81 -12.10 10.27
C GLY A 90 20.65 -11.69 11.16
N TRP A 91 19.81 -10.76 10.67
CA TRP A 91 18.67 -10.22 11.43
C TRP A 91 17.77 -11.34 11.95
N SER A 92 17.33 -11.20 13.21
CA SER A 92 16.28 -12.05 13.75
C SER A 92 14.93 -11.67 13.15
N ASP A 93 13.92 -12.51 13.35
CA ASP A 93 12.56 -12.27 12.86
C ASP A 93 11.98 -10.95 13.42
N GLU A 94 12.32 -10.58 14.66
CA GLU A 94 11.90 -9.31 15.27
C GLU A 94 12.54 -8.10 14.57
N VAL A 95 13.83 -8.17 14.24
CA VAL A 95 14.53 -7.07 13.54
C VAL A 95 14.02 -6.93 12.11
N ILE A 96 13.74 -8.06 11.43
CA ILE A 96 13.07 -8.05 10.13
C ILE A 96 11.71 -7.38 10.26
N GLN A 97 10.90 -7.77 11.25
CA GLN A 97 9.58 -7.19 11.47
C GLN A 97 9.64 -5.67 11.65
N GLU A 98 10.45 -5.19 12.59
CA GLU A 98 10.60 -3.75 12.87
C GLU A 98 11.06 -2.98 11.63
N SER A 99 12.02 -3.55 10.89
CA SER A 99 12.53 -2.93 9.66
C SER A 99 11.47 -2.85 8.57
N LEU A 100 10.65 -3.90 8.42
CA LEU A 100 9.60 -3.94 7.39
C LEU A 100 8.39 -3.09 7.73
N GLN A 101 8.04 -2.91 9.01
CA GLN A 101 6.96 -2.02 9.44
C GLN A 101 7.15 -0.57 8.97
N GLY A 102 8.41 -0.16 8.80
CA GLY A 102 8.75 1.16 8.26
C GLY A 102 8.49 1.32 6.76
N THR A 103 8.33 0.23 6.00
CA THR A 103 8.26 0.25 4.52
C THR A 103 6.91 0.71 3.98
N VAL A 104 6.88 1.24 2.75
CA VAL A 104 5.64 1.66 2.10
C VAL A 104 4.79 0.45 1.72
N LEU A 105 5.39 -0.65 1.27
CA LEU A 105 4.65 -1.89 0.95
C LEU A 105 3.92 -2.45 2.18
N PHE A 106 4.56 -2.45 3.35
CA PHE A 106 3.92 -2.86 4.59
C PHE A 106 2.70 -1.98 4.91
N ASN A 107 2.89 -0.66 4.90
CA ASN A 107 1.85 0.29 5.27
C ASN A 107 0.68 0.31 4.26
N ALA A 108 0.97 0.20 2.97
CA ALA A 108 -0.04 0.04 1.92
C ALA A 108 -0.84 -1.26 2.12
N SER A 109 -0.15 -2.37 2.42
CA SER A 109 -0.83 -3.64 2.66
C SER A 109 -1.71 -3.60 3.90
N ARG A 110 -1.22 -2.98 4.97
CA ARG A 110 -1.99 -2.74 6.18
C ARG A 110 -3.25 -1.91 5.91
N LEU A 111 -3.14 -0.86 5.10
CA LEU A 111 -4.29 -0.02 4.76
C LEU A 111 -5.34 -0.77 3.93
N CYS A 112 -4.91 -1.59 2.98
CA CYS A 112 -5.79 -2.22 2.00
C CYS A 112 -6.36 -3.58 2.42
N TYR A 113 -5.59 -4.37 3.16
CA TYR A 113 -5.86 -5.79 3.39
C TYR A 113 -5.90 -6.20 4.86
N CYS A 114 -5.53 -5.31 5.79
CA CYS A 114 -5.67 -5.63 7.22
C CYS A 114 -7.16 -5.85 7.56
N PRO A 115 -7.51 -6.87 8.35
CA PRO A 115 -8.88 -7.10 8.81
C PRO A 115 -9.49 -5.90 9.54
N ASP A 116 -8.64 -5.09 10.20
CA ASP A 116 -9.03 -3.89 10.94
C ASP A 116 -9.09 -2.64 10.04
N GLY A 117 -8.74 -2.76 8.76
CA GLY A 117 -8.73 -1.66 7.80
C GLY A 117 -10.13 -1.16 7.47
N VAL A 118 -10.31 0.17 7.45
CA VAL A 118 -11.58 0.80 7.07
C VAL A 118 -11.60 1.00 5.55
N VAL A 119 -12.26 0.08 4.85
CA VAL A 119 -12.47 0.16 3.39
C VAL A 119 -13.93 0.45 3.10
N TYR A 120 -14.19 1.48 2.31
CA TYR A 120 -15.50 1.85 1.83
C TYR A 120 -15.93 0.85 0.75
N ASP A 121 -16.97 0.07 1.07
CA ASP A 121 -17.66 -0.87 0.17
C ASP A 121 -16.77 -1.97 -0.45
N GLY A 122 -16.94 -3.23 0.00
CA GLY A 122 -16.21 -4.40 -0.50
C GLY A 122 -14.77 -4.51 -0.01
N LYS A 123 -14.02 -5.52 -0.49
CA LYS A 123 -12.61 -5.74 -0.10
C LYS A 123 -11.65 -5.37 -1.22
N PHE A 124 -10.36 -5.20 -0.89
CA PHE A 124 -9.32 -5.09 -1.91
C PHE A 124 -9.01 -6.44 -2.55
N GLU A 125 -9.10 -7.56 -1.81
CA GLU A 125 -8.84 -8.91 -2.35
C GLU A 125 -9.79 -9.32 -3.48
N ASP A 126 -10.95 -8.69 -3.60
CA ASP A 126 -11.90 -8.97 -4.66
C ASP A 126 -11.50 -8.28 -5.98
N VAL A 127 -10.61 -7.29 -5.91
CA VAL A 127 -10.15 -6.50 -7.06
C VAL A 127 -8.70 -6.82 -7.41
N LEU A 128 -7.84 -6.90 -6.41
CA LEU A 128 -6.41 -7.13 -6.55
C LEU A 128 -5.94 -8.04 -5.39
N PRO A 129 -5.90 -9.37 -5.58
CA PRO A 129 -5.39 -10.29 -4.57
C PRO A 129 -3.90 -10.08 -4.28
N LEU A 130 -3.44 -10.47 -3.09
CA LEU A 130 -2.01 -10.33 -2.74
C LEU A 130 -1.13 -11.34 -3.48
N LYS A 131 -1.52 -12.61 -3.49
CA LYS A 131 -0.75 -13.71 -4.08
C LYS A 131 -1.30 -14.11 -5.44
N LYS A 132 -0.41 -14.53 -6.34
CA LYS A 132 -0.79 -15.07 -7.67
C LYS A 132 -1.70 -16.30 -7.54
N GLU A 133 -1.45 -17.12 -6.53
CA GLU A 133 -2.24 -18.31 -6.22
C GLU A 133 -3.71 -17.96 -5.91
N ASP A 134 -3.95 -16.83 -5.25
CA ASP A 134 -5.30 -16.37 -4.92
C ASP A 134 -6.08 -15.91 -6.16
N VAL A 135 -5.38 -15.35 -7.16
CA VAL A 135 -5.97 -15.01 -8.47
C VAL A 135 -6.44 -16.28 -9.18
N HIS A 136 -5.60 -17.33 -9.18
CA HIS A 136 -5.92 -18.62 -9.79
C HIS A 136 -7.12 -19.29 -9.11
N LEU A 137 -7.11 -19.37 -7.78
CA LEU A 137 -8.21 -19.96 -7.01
C LEU A 137 -9.55 -19.25 -7.21
N ARG A 138 -9.52 -17.96 -7.52
CA ARG A 138 -10.71 -17.14 -7.79
C ARG A 138 -11.11 -17.09 -9.26
N GLY A 139 -10.30 -17.66 -10.16
CA GLY A 139 -10.54 -17.62 -11.60
C GLY A 139 -10.42 -16.21 -12.20
N LEU A 140 -9.60 -15.33 -11.61
CA LEU A 140 -9.45 -13.92 -12.01
C LEU A 140 -8.27 -13.67 -12.97
N GLU A 141 -7.70 -14.73 -13.54
CA GLU A 141 -6.45 -14.69 -14.32
C GLU A 141 -6.50 -13.76 -15.54
N SER A 142 -7.68 -13.57 -16.12
CA SER A 142 -7.91 -12.66 -17.25
C SER A 142 -8.33 -11.25 -16.83
N GLU A 143 -8.54 -11.01 -15.54
CA GLU A 143 -9.20 -9.80 -15.03
C GLU A 143 -8.29 -8.86 -14.23
N CYS A 144 -7.30 -9.40 -13.52
CA CYS A 144 -6.37 -8.62 -12.72
C CYS A 144 -5.03 -9.33 -12.49
N PHE A 145 -3.98 -8.54 -12.23
CA PHE A 145 -2.77 -9.06 -11.61
C PHE A 145 -2.96 -9.21 -10.09
N SER A 146 -2.15 -10.07 -9.48
CA SER A 146 -1.90 -10.01 -8.04
C SER A 146 -0.87 -8.93 -7.70
N VAL A 147 -0.85 -8.49 -6.44
CA VAL A 147 0.23 -7.63 -5.93
C VAL A 147 1.59 -8.31 -6.15
N GLU A 148 1.69 -9.61 -5.91
CA GLU A 148 2.89 -10.40 -6.20
C GLU A 148 3.33 -10.26 -7.66
N GLU A 149 2.42 -10.39 -8.64
CA GLU A 149 2.76 -10.24 -10.06
C GLU A 149 3.16 -8.81 -10.46
N VAL A 150 2.61 -7.79 -9.77
CA VAL A 150 3.08 -6.41 -9.93
C VAL A 150 4.50 -6.28 -9.40
N LEU A 151 4.77 -6.82 -8.20
CA LEU A 151 6.09 -6.75 -7.58
C LEU A 151 7.14 -7.55 -8.36
N MET A 152 6.77 -8.67 -8.98
CA MET A 152 7.65 -9.46 -9.85
C MET A 152 8.22 -8.65 -11.03
N GLN A 153 7.58 -7.56 -11.41
CA GLN A 153 8.04 -6.66 -12.48
C GLN A 153 9.03 -5.59 -11.96
N HIS A 154 9.20 -5.45 -10.65
CA HIS A 154 10.13 -4.50 -10.06
C HIS A 154 11.57 -4.95 -10.28
N LYS A 155 12.46 -4.00 -10.61
CA LYS A 155 13.88 -4.25 -10.93
C LYS A 155 14.63 -5.03 -9.85
N ASP A 156 14.28 -4.80 -8.58
CA ASP A 156 14.97 -5.38 -7.42
C ASP A 156 14.29 -6.68 -6.92
N PHE A 157 13.21 -7.12 -7.57
CA PHE A 157 12.50 -8.34 -7.18
C PHE A 157 13.36 -9.61 -7.24
N PRO A 158 14.27 -9.81 -8.23
CA PRO A 158 15.16 -10.97 -8.22
C PRO A 158 16.03 -11.09 -6.96
N ASP A 159 16.43 -9.95 -6.37
CA ASP A 159 17.35 -9.91 -5.23
C ASP A 159 16.63 -9.75 -3.87
N ALA A 160 15.43 -9.16 -3.87
CA ALA A 160 14.71 -8.79 -2.65
C ALA A 160 13.21 -9.14 -2.67
N GLY A 161 12.73 -9.87 -3.67
CA GLY A 161 11.31 -10.20 -3.84
C GLY A 161 10.71 -10.96 -2.65
N LYS A 162 11.48 -11.85 -2.01
CA LYS A 162 11.06 -12.50 -0.77
C LYS A 162 10.78 -11.47 0.32
N LEU A 163 11.67 -10.49 0.50
CA LEU A 163 11.55 -9.47 1.54
C LEU A 163 10.38 -8.51 1.26
N MET A 164 10.19 -8.12 -0.02
CA MET A 164 9.02 -7.35 -0.46
C MET A 164 7.71 -8.08 -0.14
N MET A 165 7.61 -9.35 -0.50
CA MET A 165 6.41 -10.15 -0.22
C MET A 165 6.21 -10.37 1.27
N THR A 166 7.28 -10.55 2.04
CA THR A 166 7.18 -10.60 3.51
C THR A 166 6.59 -9.31 4.06
N ALA A 167 7.02 -8.13 3.60
CA ALA A 167 6.44 -6.84 4.05
C ALA A 167 4.94 -6.75 3.75
N VAL A 168 4.53 -7.17 2.55
CA VAL A 168 3.13 -7.18 2.12
C VAL A 168 2.30 -8.14 2.97
N ILE A 169 2.73 -9.39 3.16
CA ILE A 169 1.98 -10.37 3.94
C ILE A 169 1.88 -9.95 5.41
N MET A 170 2.98 -9.45 5.98
CA MET A 170 3.00 -8.94 7.36
C MET A 170 2.05 -7.76 7.55
N GLY A 171 1.95 -6.84 6.58
CA GLY A 171 1.02 -5.72 6.65
C GLY A 171 -0.45 -6.17 6.75
N LYS A 172 -0.80 -7.27 6.08
CA LYS A 172 -2.12 -7.89 6.17
C LYS A 172 -2.36 -8.62 7.49
N GLU A 173 -1.37 -9.37 7.97
CA GLU A 173 -1.53 -10.32 9.08
C GLU A 173 -1.33 -9.72 10.48
N LEU A 174 -0.46 -8.71 10.63
CA LEU A 174 -0.18 -8.10 11.94
C LEU A 174 -1.36 -7.26 12.42
N SER A 175 -2.21 -7.85 13.26
CA SER A 175 -3.23 -7.13 14.01
C SER A 175 -2.60 -6.23 15.08
N TYR A 176 -3.31 -5.17 15.49
CA TYR A 176 -2.92 -4.43 16.70
C TYR A 176 -3.19 -5.32 17.92
N THR A 177 -2.24 -6.13 18.34
CA THR A 177 -2.23 -6.62 19.71
C THR A 177 -1.85 -5.42 20.60
N VAL A 178 -2.85 -4.71 21.09
CA VAL A 178 -2.67 -3.87 22.28
C VAL A 178 -2.14 -4.82 23.35
N ALA A 179 -0.87 -4.67 23.73
CA ALA A 179 -0.32 -5.40 24.84
C ALA A 179 -1.25 -5.18 26.04
N GLU A 180 -1.96 -6.23 26.46
CA GLU A 180 -2.78 -6.16 27.66
C GLU A 180 -1.84 -5.78 28.81
N PRO A 181 -2.21 -4.79 29.65
CA PRO A 181 -1.42 -4.48 30.83
C PRO A 181 -1.35 -5.75 31.67
N VAL A 182 -0.14 -6.24 31.91
CA VAL A 182 0.10 -7.34 32.84
C VAL A 182 -0.39 -6.88 34.20
N ASP A 183 -1.55 -7.37 34.63
CA ASP A 183 -2.02 -7.20 35.99
C ASP A 183 -0.98 -7.83 36.92
N MET A 184 -0.21 -6.96 37.55
CA MET A 184 0.78 -7.33 38.56
C MET A 184 0.02 -7.55 39.86
N ASP A 185 -0.52 -8.76 40.04
CA ASP A 185 -1.07 -9.20 41.33
C ASP A 185 0.01 -9.02 42.42
N SER A 186 -0.31 -8.20 43.43
CA SER A 186 0.48 -7.99 44.66
C SER A 186 -0.22 -8.61 45.85
#